data_AF-A0A5J5KV37-F1
#
_entry.id   AF-A0A5J5KV37-F1
#
_cell.length_a   1.000
_cell.length_b   1.000
_cell.length_c   1.000
_cell.angle_alpha   90.00
_cell.angle_beta   90.00
_cell.angle_gamma   90.00
#
_symmetry.space_group_name_H-M   'P 1'
#
loop_
_entity.id
_entity.type
_entity.pdbx_description
1 polymer ?
#
loop_
_entity_poly.entity_id
_entity_poly.type
_entity_poly.pdbx_seq_one_letter_code
_entity_poly.pdbx_strand_id
1 'polypeptide(L)'
;MIAIVCPGQGAQKPGLLNDWLELDGVPEHLAELSEAAGLDLRHYGTEADEETIRDTAVAQPLIVACGLIAGRLLKDRLDGRDDLVFAGHSVGEITAAALSGALTEKDAMTFVHTRADAMAAAAATVPTGMSAVLSPKEDEVREAIEAAGLTAANSNGGGQIVAAGTLEQLEAFAAEPPARARVIPLKVAGAFHTQHMSPALAPLRDLVGSLAPQDPSSPLLSNFDGQPVTSGAANLESLVEQVC
;
A
#
# COMPACT_ATOMS: atom_id res chain seq x y z
N MET A 1 -18.47 -1.60 16.73
CA MET A 1 -17.69 -1.81 15.50
C MET A 1 -16.46 -0.94 15.56
N ILE A 2 -15.27 -1.53 15.45
CA ILE A 2 -13.98 -0.86 15.38
C ILE A 2 -13.36 -1.17 14.02
N ALA A 3 -12.96 -0.12 13.30
CA ALA A 3 -12.20 -0.27 12.07
C ALA A 3 -10.70 -0.13 12.35
N ILE A 4 -9.93 -1.14 11.98
CA ILE A 4 -8.46 -1.08 11.95
C ILE A 4 -8.06 -0.71 10.53
N VAL A 5 -7.52 0.50 10.37
CA VAL A 5 -7.12 1.06 9.08
C VAL A 5 -5.60 1.17 9.00
N CYS A 6 -5.01 0.43 8.08
CA CYS A 6 -3.56 0.35 7.91
C CYS A 6 -3.09 1.36 6.85
N PRO A 7 -2.13 2.25 7.17
CA PRO A 7 -1.68 3.28 6.25
C PRO A 7 -0.88 2.70 5.07
N GLY A 8 -0.88 3.45 3.96
CA GLY A 8 -0.10 3.12 2.76
C GLY A 8 1.23 3.84 2.66
N GLN A 9 1.80 3.85 1.46
CA GLN A 9 3.05 4.55 1.14
C GLN A 9 2.92 6.06 1.35
N GLY A 10 3.94 6.68 1.94
CA GLY A 10 3.97 8.08 2.38
C GLY A 10 3.85 8.26 3.89
N ALA A 11 3.54 7.20 4.64
CA ALA A 11 3.47 7.21 6.10
C ALA A 11 4.85 7.04 6.79
N GLN A 12 5.85 6.56 6.06
CA GLN A 12 7.20 6.37 6.57
C GLN A 12 7.94 7.69 6.76
N LYS A 13 8.80 7.74 7.78
CA LYS A 13 9.63 8.90 8.15
C LYS A 13 10.98 8.42 8.70
N PRO A 14 12.06 9.22 8.62
CA PRO A 14 13.33 8.85 9.25
C PRO A 14 13.15 8.53 10.74
N GLY A 15 13.81 7.47 11.21
CA GLY A 15 13.68 7.01 12.60
C GLY A 15 12.32 6.41 12.94
N LEU A 16 11.54 5.94 11.95
CA LEU A 16 10.20 5.36 12.12
C LEU A 16 10.14 4.33 13.25
N LEU A 17 11.18 3.50 13.39
CA LEU A 17 11.22 2.38 14.33
C LEU A 17 11.96 2.69 15.64
N ASN A 18 12.53 3.88 15.82
CA ASN A 18 13.36 4.21 17.00
C ASN A 18 12.63 3.96 18.32
N ASP A 19 11.46 4.57 18.49
CA ASP A 19 10.69 4.43 19.74
C ASP A 19 10.09 3.01 19.90
N TRP A 20 9.86 2.30 18.80
CA TRP A 20 9.31 0.95 18.82
C TRP A 20 10.33 -0.07 19.32
N LEU A 21 11.61 0.11 18.98
CA LEU A 21 12.70 -0.79 19.38
C LEU A 21 12.99 -0.78 20.89
N GLU A 22 12.49 0.21 21.62
CA GLU A 22 12.57 0.29 23.08
C GLU A 22 11.53 -0.60 23.79
N LEU A 23 10.56 -1.17 23.05
CA LEU A 23 9.51 -2.02 23.59
C LEU A 23 9.96 -3.50 23.62
N ASP A 24 9.62 -4.18 24.71
CA ASP A 24 9.96 -5.59 24.92
C ASP A 24 9.48 -6.48 23.75
N GLY A 25 10.39 -7.29 23.20
CA GLY A 25 10.10 -8.25 22.13
C GLY A 25 10.03 -7.67 20.72
N VAL A 26 10.01 -6.34 20.56
CA VAL A 26 9.98 -5.71 19.23
C VAL A 26 11.29 -5.90 18.45
N PRO A 27 12.50 -5.82 19.04
CA PRO A 27 13.73 -6.09 18.31
C PRO A 27 13.79 -7.50 17.71
N GLU A 28 13.36 -8.52 18.46
CA GLU A 28 13.31 -9.91 17.99
C GLU A 28 12.27 -10.08 16.89
N HIS A 29 11.08 -9.53 17.07
CA HIS A 29 10.02 -9.57 16.05
C HIS A 29 10.44 -8.86 14.76
N LEU A 30 11.08 -7.69 14.86
CA LEU A 30 11.60 -6.97 13.69
C LEU A 30 12.67 -7.78 12.95
N ALA A 31 13.50 -8.55 13.66
CA ALA A 31 14.49 -9.42 13.03
C ALA A 31 13.82 -10.53 12.20
N GLU A 32 12.76 -11.16 12.70
CA GLU A 32 11.96 -12.14 11.95
C GLU A 32 11.33 -11.53 10.70
N LEU A 33 10.75 -10.32 10.83
CA LEU A 33 10.16 -9.59 9.70
C LEU A 33 11.23 -9.18 8.67
N SER A 34 12.43 -8.81 9.14
CA SER A 34 13.57 -8.45 8.28
C SER A 34 14.05 -9.64 7.46
N GLU A 35 14.15 -10.82 8.10
CA GLU A 35 14.50 -12.07 7.42
C GLU A 35 13.44 -12.43 6.36
N ALA A 36 12.15 -12.36 6.70
CA ALA A 36 11.06 -12.66 5.78
C ALA A 36 10.98 -11.70 4.58
N ALA A 37 11.40 -10.44 4.77
CA ALA A 37 11.46 -9.42 3.73
C ALA A 37 12.77 -9.42 2.94
N GLY A 38 13.82 -10.11 3.41
CA GLY A 38 15.16 -10.02 2.83
C GLY A 38 15.77 -8.62 2.92
N LEU A 39 15.35 -7.79 3.89
CA LEU A 39 15.70 -6.38 3.98
C LEU A 39 16.12 -6.02 5.42
N ASP A 40 17.17 -5.22 5.59
CA ASP A 40 17.58 -4.72 6.92
C ASP A 40 16.62 -3.62 7.41
N LEU A 41 15.43 -4.03 7.86
CA LEU A 41 14.38 -3.12 8.32
C LEU A 41 14.82 -2.31 9.54
N ARG A 42 15.76 -2.83 10.34
CA ARG A 42 16.33 -2.08 11.46
C ARG A 42 17.10 -0.88 10.93
N HIS A 43 18.07 -1.07 10.04
CA HIS A 43 18.81 0.03 9.43
C HIS A 43 17.87 1.04 8.75
N TYR A 44 16.95 0.58 7.89
CA TYR A 44 16.03 1.49 7.18
C TYR A 44 15.02 2.19 8.10
N GLY A 45 14.64 1.55 9.20
CA GLY A 45 13.72 2.12 10.18
C GLY A 45 14.37 3.08 11.16
N THR A 46 15.71 3.12 11.28
CA THR A 46 16.41 3.93 12.28
C THR A 46 17.41 4.93 11.71
N GLU A 47 18.26 4.50 10.78
CA GLU A 47 19.46 5.24 10.35
C GLU A 47 19.30 5.84 8.94
N ALA A 48 18.50 5.21 8.08
CA ALA A 48 18.33 5.65 6.70
C ALA A 48 17.66 7.03 6.60
N ASP A 49 18.05 7.78 5.58
CA ASP A 49 17.51 9.11 5.30
C ASP A 49 16.14 9.07 4.60
N GLU A 50 15.54 10.25 4.44
CA GLU A 50 14.21 10.39 3.84
C GLU A 50 14.17 9.94 2.37
N GLU A 51 15.25 10.11 1.62
CA GLU A 51 15.31 9.72 0.20
C GLU A 51 15.34 8.20 0.06
N THR A 52 16.15 7.53 0.87
CA THR A 52 16.29 6.08 0.89
C THR A 52 14.98 5.40 1.24
N ILE A 53 14.28 5.86 2.29
CA ILE A 53 13.00 5.26 2.71
C ILE A 53 11.82 5.68 1.82
N ARG A 54 12.03 6.56 0.83
CA ARG A 54 11.04 6.87 -0.22
C ARG A 54 11.14 5.91 -1.40
N ASP A 55 12.26 5.21 -1.57
CA ASP A 55 12.35 4.12 -2.53
C ASP A 55 11.23 3.11 -2.24
N THR A 56 10.48 2.75 -3.26
CA THR A 56 9.31 1.87 -3.11
C THR A 56 9.71 0.48 -2.62
N ALA A 57 10.88 -0.03 -3.04
CA ALA A 57 11.45 -1.30 -2.59
C ALA A 57 11.73 -1.33 -1.08
N VAL A 58 12.04 -0.17 -0.48
CA VAL A 58 12.32 -0.01 0.95
C VAL A 58 11.07 0.39 1.73
N ALA A 59 10.31 1.36 1.22
CA ALA A 59 9.17 1.96 1.88
C ALA A 59 8.10 0.94 2.24
N GLN A 60 7.76 0.07 1.29
CA GLN A 60 6.64 -0.85 1.43
C GLN A 60 6.89 -1.92 2.51
N PRO A 61 8.01 -2.67 2.50
CA PRO A 61 8.32 -3.58 3.60
C PRO A 61 8.42 -2.87 4.95
N LEU A 62 9.02 -1.68 5.00
CA LEU A 62 9.16 -0.91 6.24
C LEU A 62 7.79 -0.50 6.84
N ILE A 63 6.86 -0.06 6.00
CA ILE A 63 5.50 0.29 6.42
C ILE A 63 4.75 -0.94 6.92
N VAL A 64 4.81 -2.05 6.18
CA VAL A 64 4.12 -3.28 6.57
C VAL A 64 4.66 -3.79 7.90
N ALA A 65 5.99 -3.86 8.07
CA ALA A 65 6.60 -4.31 9.31
C ALA A 65 6.21 -3.44 10.51
N CYS A 66 6.23 -2.11 10.36
CA CYS A 66 5.77 -1.19 11.41
C CYS A 66 4.29 -1.44 11.77
N GLY A 67 3.43 -1.67 10.77
CA GLY A 67 2.03 -2.02 10.97
C GLY A 67 1.82 -3.35 11.70
N LEU A 68 2.64 -4.37 11.41
CA LEU A 68 2.59 -5.68 12.08
C LEU A 68 3.08 -5.58 13.53
N ILE A 69 4.12 -4.81 13.80
CA ILE A 69 4.59 -4.52 15.16
C ILE A 69 3.46 -3.85 15.97
N ALA A 70 2.85 -2.80 15.42
CA ALA A 70 1.73 -2.13 16.07
C ALA A 70 0.54 -3.08 16.30
N GLY A 71 0.21 -3.90 15.31
CA GLY A 71 -0.86 -4.89 15.41
C GLY A 71 -0.60 -5.96 16.48
N ARG A 72 0.63 -6.46 16.59
CA ARG A 72 1.01 -7.42 17.64
C ARG A 72 0.90 -6.82 19.03
N LEU A 73 1.31 -5.57 19.22
CA LEU A 73 1.16 -4.84 20.48
C LEU A 73 -0.32 -4.57 20.85
N LEU A 74 -1.20 -4.51 19.85
CA LEU A 74 -2.65 -4.36 20.04
C LEU A 74 -3.37 -5.70 20.16
N LYS A 75 -2.72 -6.84 19.93
CA LYS A 75 -3.35 -8.15 19.82
C LYS A 75 -4.27 -8.46 21.01
N ASP A 76 -3.79 -8.31 22.24
CA ASP A 76 -4.58 -8.57 23.46
C ASP A 76 -5.84 -7.70 23.59
N ARG A 77 -5.91 -6.56 22.87
CA ARG A 77 -7.09 -5.67 22.81
C ARG A 77 -8.05 -6.04 21.69
N LEU A 78 -7.57 -6.76 20.67
CA LEU A 78 -8.34 -7.15 19.49
C LEU A 78 -8.87 -8.58 19.62
N ASP A 79 -8.14 -9.47 20.28
CA ASP A 79 -8.49 -10.87 20.45
C ASP A 79 -9.86 -11.05 21.13
N GLY A 80 -10.69 -11.90 20.52
CA GLY A 80 -12.03 -12.23 21.02
C GLY A 80 -13.13 -11.21 20.72
N ARG A 81 -12.82 -10.13 19.98
CA ARG A 81 -13.84 -9.19 19.49
C ARG A 81 -14.53 -9.73 18.24
N ASP A 82 -15.84 -9.55 18.18
CA ASP A 82 -16.69 -9.88 17.03
C ASP A 82 -17.06 -8.66 16.16
N ASP A 83 -16.62 -7.47 16.57
CA ASP A 83 -16.99 -6.19 15.96
C ASP A 83 -15.85 -5.49 15.22
N LEU A 84 -14.86 -6.25 14.72
CA LEU A 84 -13.72 -5.74 13.98
C LEU A 84 -13.96 -5.71 12.47
N VAL A 85 -13.43 -4.68 11.81
CA VAL A 85 -13.26 -4.62 10.35
C VAL A 85 -11.86 -4.13 10.03
N PHE A 86 -11.21 -4.76 9.06
CA PHE A 86 -9.87 -4.44 8.61
C PHE A 86 -9.91 -3.82 7.22
N ALA A 87 -9.14 -2.76 7.03
CA ALA A 87 -8.88 -2.18 5.72
C ALA A 87 -7.47 -1.61 5.71
N GLY A 88 -6.89 -1.46 4.53
CA GLY A 88 -5.63 -0.75 4.39
C GLY A 88 -5.61 0.06 3.11
N HIS A 89 -4.74 1.06 3.05
CA HIS A 89 -4.58 1.87 1.84
C HIS A 89 -3.46 1.28 0.99
N SER A 90 -3.77 0.74 -0.19
CA SER A 90 -2.78 0.15 -1.10
C SER A 90 -1.93 -0.91 -0.39
N VAL A 91 -0.62 -0.67 -0.21
CA VAL A 91 0.30 -1.55 0.55
C VAL A 91 -0.19 -1.85 1.97
N GLY A 92 -0.93 -0.94 2.60
CA GLY A 92 -1.50 -1.15 3.94
C GLY A 92 -2.50 -2.32 3.98
N GLU A 93 -3.11 -2.69 2.84
CA GLU A 93 -4.00 -3.86 2.76
C GLU A 93 -3.25 -5.16 3.11
N ILE A 94 -1.93 -5.22 2.87
CA ILE A 94 -1.10 -6.38 3.22
C ILE A 94 -0.97 -6.50 4.75
N THR A 95 -0.78 -5.37 5.45
CA THR A 95 -0.86 -5.35 6.92
C THR A 95 -2.26 -5.77 7.38
N ALA A 96 -3.31 -5.22 6.77
CA ALA A 96 -4.69 -5.55 7.13
C ALA A 96 -4.99 -7.05 6.94
N ALA A 97 -4.51 -7.65 5.85
CA ALA A 97 -4.63 -9.07 5.56
C ALA A 97 -3.92 -9.94 6.60
N ALA A 98 -2.73 -9.53 7.06
CA ALA A 98 -2.06 -10.23 8.14
C ALA A 98 -2.80 -10.11 9.48
N LEU A 99 -3.28 -8.91 9.83
CA LEU A 99 -4.00 -8.68 11.09
C LEU A 99 -5.39 -9.34 11.12
N SER A 100 -6.05 -9.50 9.97
CA SER A 100 -7.29 -10.28 9.87
C SER A 100 -7.04 -11.79 9.89
N GLY A 101 -5.77 -12.22 9.82
CA GLY A 101 -5.36 -13.62 9.74
C GLY A 101 -5.44 -14.23 8.34
N ALA A 102 -5.71 -13.44 7.30
CA ALA A 102 -5.75 -13.94 5.92
C ALA A 102 -4.36 -14.34 5.40
N LEU A 103 -3.31 -13.66 5.88
CA LEU A 103 -1.92 -14.01 5.63
C LEU A 103 -1.19 -14.20 6.96
N THR A 104 -0.18 -15.07 6.96
CA THR A 104 0.80 -15.04 8.06
C THR A 104 1.66 -13.79 7.95
N GLU A 105 2.23 -13.30 9.05
CA GLU A 105 3.15 -12.16 9.00
C GLU A 105 4.33 -12.44 8.05
N LYS A 106 4.84 -13.68 8.03
CA LYS A 106 5.89 -14.11 7.10
C LYS A 106 5.44 -13.99 5.65
N ASP A 107 4.28 -14.55 5.30
CA ASP A 107 3.75 -14.49 3.93
C ASP A 107 3.46 -13.05 3.50
N ALA A 108 2.96 -12.22 4.42
CA ALA A 108 2.74 -10.80 4.18
C ALA A 108 4.07 -10.06 3.89
N MET A 109 5.14 -10.35 4.65
CA MET A 109 6.46 -9.77 4.42
C MET A 109 7.11 -10.28 3.13
N THR A 110 6.95 -11.56 2.80
CA THR A 110 7.41 -12.12 1.52
C THR A 110 6.64 -11.50 0.33
N PHE A 111 5.32 -11.37 0.44
CA PHE A 111 4.49 -10.74 -0.57
C PHE A 111 4.84 -9.27 -0.79
N VAL A 112 4.96 -8.48 0.29
CA VAL A 112 5.30 -7.06 0.16
C VAL A 112 6.71 -6.86 -0.41
N HIS A 113 7.68 -7.72 -0.10
CA HIS A 113 9.00 -7.66 -0.72
C HIS A 113 8.91 -7.81 -2.24
N THR A 114 8.28 -8.89 -2.74
CA THR A 114 8.11 -9.09 -4.19
C THR A 114 7.30 -7.97 -4.84
N ARG A 115 6.22 -7.50 -4.19
CA ARG A 115 5.41 -6.36 -4.66
C ARG A 115 6.25 -5.10 -4.80
N ALA A 116 7.02 -4.76 -3.78
CA ALA A 116 7.79 -3.54 -3.71
C ALA A 116 8.84 -3.47 -4.81
N ASP A 117 9.61 -4.56 -4.98
CA ASP A 117 10.62 -4.69 -6.03
C ASP A 117 10.00 -4.63 -7.43
N ALA A 118 8.91 -5.38 -7.64
CA ALA A 118 8.25 -5.45 -8.94
C ALA A 118 7.62 -4.10 -9.34
N MET A 119 7.00 -3.40 -8.40
CA MET A 119 6.44 -2.05 -8.63
C MET A 119 7.54 -1.00 -8.83
N ALA A 120 8.64 -1.06 -8.08
CA ALA A 120 9.79 -0.18 -8.27
C ALA A 120 10.42 -0.38 -9.66
N ALA A 121 10.61 -1.64 -10.08
CA ALA A 121 11.11 -1.98 -11.40
C ALA A 121 10.17 -1.51 -12.51
N ALA A 122 8.85 -1.70 -12.36
CA ALA A 122 7.86 -1.20 -13.32
C ALA A 122 7.90 0.33 -13.44
N ALA A 123 7.97 1.05 -12.32
CA ALA A 123 8.07 2.50 -12.28
C ALA A 123 9.33 3.04 -12.97
N ALA A 124 10.45 2.30 -12.91
CA ALA A 124 11.69 2.67 -13.57
C ALA A 124 11.67 2.52 -15.10
N THR A 125 10.67 1.85 -15.68
CA THR A 125 10.61 1.61 -17.14
C THR A 125 10.24 2.84 -17.96
N VAL A 126 9.33 3.67 -17.44
CA VAL A 126 8.79 4.84 -18.14
C VAL A 126 8.58 5.97 -17.13
N PRO A 127 9.02 7.21 -17.43
CA PRO A 127 8.73 8.37 -16.59
C PRO A 127 7.21 8.58 -16.44
N THR A 128 6.70 8.28 -15.26
CA THR A 128 5.28 8.40 -14.91
C THR A 128 5.16 8.97 -13.51
N GLY A 129 3.96 9.38 -13.10
CA GLY A 129 3.76 9.95 -11.79
C GLY A 129 2.31 9.95 -11.35
N MET A 130 2.04 10.68 -10.27
CA MET A 130 0.70 10.85 -9.71
C MET A 130 0.50 12.27 -9.21
N SER A 131 -0.73 12.77 -9.25
CA SER A 131 -1.15 14.05 -8.69
C SER A 131 -2.44 13.92 -7.91
N ALA A 132 -2.48 14.46 -6.68
CA ALA A 132 -3.73 14.60 -5.94
C ALA A 132 -4.57 15.73 -6.52
N VAL A 133 -5.84 15.45 -6.77
CA VAL A 133 -6.86 16.36 -7.27
C VAL A 133 -7.90 16.56 -6.17
N LEU A 134 -7.95 17.77 -5.61
CA LEU A 134 -8.86 18.15 -4.54
C LEU A 134 -10.04 18.92 -5.11
N SER A 135 -11.25 18.36 -5.04
CA SER A 135 -12.49 18.99 -5.51
C SER A 135 -13.70 18.38 -4.78
N PRO A 136 -14.73 19.17 -4.41
CA PRO A 136 -15.98 18.63 -3.88
C PRO A 136 -16.81 17.89 -4.94
N LYS A 137 -16.41 17.93 -6.21
CA LYS A 137 -17.11 17.30 -7.33
C LYS A 137 -16.30 16.12 -7.87
N GLU A 138 -16.40 15.00 -7.18
CA GLU A 138 -15.60 13.81 -7.49
C GLU A 138 -15.88 13.25 -8.89
N ASP A 139 -17.15 13.21 -9.33
CA ASP A 139 -17.53 12.69 -10.65
C ASP A 139 -16.95 13.53 -11.80
N GLU A 140 -17.05 14.87 -11.71
CA GLU A 140 -16.43 15.78 -12.70
C GLU A 140 -14.90 15.62 -12.74
N VAL A 141 -14.26 15.31 -11.62
CA VAL A 141 -12.82 15.02 -11.58
C VAL A 141 -12.49 13.70 -12.27
N ARG A 142 -13.28 12.64 -12.05
CA ARG A 142 -13.06 11.33 -12.71
C ARG A 142 -13.19 11.46 -14.23
N GLU A 143 -14.25 12.12 -14.69
CA GLU A 143 -14.47 12.37 -16.12
C GLU A 143 -13.32 13.17 -16.74
N ALA A 144 -12.83 14.19 -16.05
CA ALA A 144 -11.71 14.98 -16.54
C ALA A 144 -10.37 14.22 -16.56
N ILE A 145 -10.11 13.38 -15.55
CA ILE A 145 -8.93 12.50 -15.51
C ILE A 145 -8.97 11.54 -16.70
N GLU A 146 -10.10 10.87 -16.93
CA GLU A 146 -10.29 9.95 -18.05
C GLU A 146 -10.15 10.67 -19.40
N ALA A 147 -10.74 11.85 -19.56
CA ALA A 147 -10.64 12.66 -20.78
C ALA A 147 -9.20 13.11 -21.09
N ALA A 148 -8.35 13.24 -20.07
CA ALA A 148 -6.92 13.54 -20.21
C ALA A 148 -6.06 12.28 -20.51
N GLY A 149 -6.69 11.10 -20.60
CA GLY A 149 -6.00 9.81 -20.76
C GLY A 149 -5.23 9.37 -19.51
N LEU A 150 -5.55 9.96 -18.35
CA LEU A 150 -5.02 9.57 -17.04
C LEU A 150 -5.93 8.53 -16.39
N THR A 151 -5.42 7.85 -15.38
CA THR A 151 -6.19 6.93 -14.53
C THR A 151 -6.51 7.58 -13.19
N ALA A 152 -7.75 7.43 -12.72
CA ALA A 152 -8.15 7.81 -11.36
C ALA A 152 -7.70 6.74 -10.34
N ALA A 153 -6.39 6.68 -10.10
CA ALA A 153 -5.69 5.64 -9.35
C ALA A 153 -6.12 5.50 -7.88
N ASN A 154 -6.55 6.57 -7.22
CA ASN A 154 -7.04 6.49 -5.85
C ASN A 154 -8.29 7.34 -5.65
N SER A 155 -9.21 6.81 -4.85
CA SER A 155 -10.42 7.50 -4.38
C SER A 155 -10.36 7.58 -2.86
N ASN A 156 -9.69 8.61 -2.33
CA ASN A 156 -9.40 8.69 -0.90
C ASN A 156 -10.56 9.27 -0.06
N GLY A 157 -11.65 9.69 -0.72
CA GLY A 157 -12.79 10.34 -0.11
C GLY A 157 -12.54 11.82 0.23
N GLY A 158 -13.58 12.50 0.71
CA GLY A 158 -13.52 13.90 1.08
C GLY A 158 -13.21 14.85 -0.08
N GLY A 159 -13.50 14.44 -1.33
CA GLY A 159 -13.17 15.20 -2.52
C GLY A 159 -11.73 15.02 -3.03
N GLN A 160 -11.00 14.01 -2.54
CA GLN A 160 -9.63 13.73 -2.99
C GLN A 160 -9.57 12.50 -3.90
N ILE A 161 -9.20 12.73 -5.16
CA ILE A 161 -8.89 11.69 -6.13
C ILE A 161 -7.43 11.83 -6.55
N VAL A 162 -6.73 10.74 -6.83
CA VAL A 162 -5.38 10.77 -7.39
C VAL A 162 -5.43 10.44 -8.86
N ALA A 163 -4.92 11.35 -9.70
CA ALA A 163 -4.70 11.13 -11.12
C ALA A 163 -3.30 10.55 -11.33
N ALA A 164 -3.16 9.56 -12.21
CA ALA A 164 -1.90 8.88 -12.48
C ALA A 164 -1.74 8.61 -13.98
N GLY A 165 -0.50 8.73 -14.48
CA GLY A 165 -0.17 8.51 -15.90
C GLY A 165 1.22 9.07 -16.24
N THR A 166 1.45 9.42 -17.50
CA THR A 166 2.74 9.99 -17.90
C THR A 166 2.94 11.40 -17.34
N LEU A 167 4.19 11.82 -17.22
CA LEU A 167 4.51 13.16 -16.72
C LEU A 167 3.93 14.26 -17.63
N GLU A 168 3.92 14.05 -18.95
CA GLU A 168 3.35 14.99 -19.91
C GLU A 168 1.83 15.12 -19.74
N GLN A 169 1.12 14.00 -19.53
CA GLN A 169 -0.33 14.03 -19.28
C GLN A 169 -0.66 14.77 -17.98
N LEU A 170 0.12 14.55 -16.93
CA LEU A 170 -0.08 15.21 -15.63
C LEU A 170 0.23 16.71 -15.71
N GLU A 171 1.27 17.11 -16.45
CA GLU A 171 1.60 18.52 -16.67
C GLU A 171 0.47 19.24 -17.43
N ALA A 172 -0.04 18.64 -18.50
CA ALA A 172 -1.17 19.17 -19.25
C ALA A 172 -2.44 19.27 -18.39
N PHE A 173 -2.75 18.24 -17.60
CA PHE A 173 -3.89 18.23 -16.68
C PHE A 173 -3.77 19.28 -15.57
N ALA A 174 -2.57 19.53 -15.07
CA ALA A 174 -2.32 20.56 -14.07
C ALA A 174 -2.41 21.99 -14.64
N ALA A 175 -2.12 22.17 -15.94
CA ALA A 175 -2.25 23.46 -16.63
C ALA A 175 -3.72 23.85 -16.85
N GLU A 176 -4.59 22.87 -17.08
CA GLU A 176 -6.03 23.06 -17.30
C GLU A 176 -6.87 22.18 -16.35
N PRO A 177 -6.81 22.44 -15.03
CA PRO A 177 -7.48 21.57 -14.06
C PRO A 177 -9.01 21.76 -14.10
N PRO A 178 -9.78 20.76 -13.64
CA PRO A 178 -11.23 20.88 -13.51
C PRO A 178 -11.63 22.12 -12.69
N ALA A 179 -12.79 22.68 -12.98
CA ALA A 179 -13.24 23.90 -12.32
C ALA A 179 -13.29 23.73 -10.79
N ARG A 180 -12.62 24.63 -10.06
CA ARG A 180 -12.50 24.62 -8.58
C ARG A 180 -11.74 23.40 -8.03
N ALA A 181 -11.00 22.68 -8.86
CA ALA A 181 -10.07 21.67 -8.41
C ALA A 181 -8.69 22.28 -8.11
N ARG A 182 -7.97 21.70 -7.15
CA ARG A 182 -6.55 21.96 -6.92
C ARG A 182 -5.76 20.69 -7.23
N VAL A 183 -4.79 20.79 -8.13
CA VAL A 183 -3.90 19.68 -8.51
C VAL A 183 -2.57 19.84 -7.79
N ILE A 184 -2.09 18.77 -7.16
CA ILE A 184 -0.85 18.75 -6.37
C ILE A 184 -0.02 17.54 -6.80
N PRO A 185 1.15 17.75 -7.42
CA PRO A 185 2.06 16.66 -7.74
C PRO A 185 2.48 15.88 -6.48
N LEU A 186 2.45 14.55 -6.57
CA LEU A 186 2.90 13.66 -5.50
C LEU A 186 4.36 13.26 -5.72
N LYS A 187 5.11 13.12 -4.63
CA LYS A 187 6.49 12.64 -4.65
C LYS A 187 6.52 11.10 -4.66
N VAL A 188 6.20 10.52 -5.81
CA VAL A 188 6.18 9.07 -6.04
C VAL A 188 7.00 8.72 -7.28
N ALA A 189 7.48 7.47 -7.33
CA ALA A 189 8.38 7.01 -8.39
C ALA A 189 7.66 6.67 -9.71
N GLY A 190 6.34 6.47 -9.70
CA GLY A 190 5.58 6.11 -10.89
C GLY A 190 4.06 6.23 -10.73
N ALA A 191 3.34 5.95 -11.82
CA ALA A 191 1.88 5.90 -11.86
C ALA A 191 1.34 4.56 -11.28
N PHE A 192 1.34 4.44 -9.95
CA PHE A 192 0.80 3.26 -9.27
C PHE A 192 -0.72 3.10 -9.46
N HIS A 193 -1.23 1.87 -9.39
CA HIS A 193 -2.65 1.54 -9.63
C HIS A 193 -3.10 1.95 -11.04
N THR A 194 -2.22 1.69 -12.01
CA THR A 194 -2.52 1.87 -13.43
C THR A 194 -1.88 0.75 -14.24
N GLN A 195 -2.23 0.69 -15.53
CA GLN A 195 -1.58 -0.19 -16.50
C GLN A 195 -0.04 -0.09 -16.55
N HIS A 196 0.56 1.02 -16.11
CA HIS A 196 2.02 1.15 -16.03
C HIS A 196 2.65 0.15 -15.04
N MET A 197 1.86 -0.38 -14.10
CA MET A 197 2.28 -1.41 -13.16
C MET A 197 2.08 -2.84 -13.68
N SER A 198 1.56 -3.03 -14.91
CA SER A 198 1.36 -4.36 -15.49
C SER A 198 2.59 -5.28 -15.43
N PRO A 199 3.85 -4.79 -15.60
CA PRO A 199 5.03 -5.63 -15.44
C PRO A 199 5.18 -6.25 -14.04
N ALA A 200 4.59 -5.64 -13.01
CA ALA A 200 4.62 -6.16 -11.64
C ALA A 200 3.69 -7.36 -11.42
N LEU A 201 2.72 -7.59 -12.31
CA LEU A 201 1.75 -8.68 -12.16
C LEU A 201 2.40 -10.06 -12.28
N ALA A 202 3.36 -10.25 -13.20
CA ALA A 202 3.96 -11.57 -13.42
C ALA A 202 4.75 -12.07 -12.19
N PRO A 203 5.69 -11.30 -11.60
CA PRO A 203 6.37 -11.69 -10.36
C PRO A 203 5.40 -12.00 -9.21
N LEU A 204 4.33 -11.21 -9.09
CA LEU A 204 3.31 -11.40 -8.05
C LEU A 204 2.51 -12.70 -8.26
N ARG A 205 2.08 -12.98 -9.49
CA ARG A 205 1.36 -14.23 -9.83
C ARG A 205 2.21 -15.46 -9.60
N ASP A 206 3.50 -15.39 -9.94
CA ASP A 206 4.45 -16.48 -9.71
C ASP A 206 4.62 -16.77 -8.21
N LEU A 207 4.54 -15.75 -7.36
CA LEU A 207 4.64 -15.90 -5.90
C LEU A 207 3.43 -16.59 -5.28
N VAL A 208 2.21 -16.36 -5.79
CA VAL A 208 0.94 -16.82 -5.17
C VAL A 208 0.98 -18.30 -4.78
N GLY A 209 1.50 -19.17 -5.65
CA GLY A 209 1.53 -20.62 -5.41
C GLY A 209 2.45 -21.08 -4.27
N SER A 210 3.30 -20.19 -3.75
CA SER A 210 4.18 -20.45 -2.60
C SER A 210 3.58 -20.02 -1.25
N LEU A 211 2.48 -19.28 -1.27
CA LEU A 211 1.82 -18.73 -0.08
C LEU A 211 0.65 -19.62 0.36
N ALA A 212 0.31 -19.56 1.65
CA ALA A 212 -0.76 -20.39 2.23
C ALA A 212 -1.84 -19.52 2.90
N PRO A 213 -2.63 -18.75 2.12
CA PRO A 213 -3.59 -17.82 2.68
C PRO A 213 -4.72 -18.57 3.41
N GLN A 214 -5.25 -17.94 4.45
CA GLN A 214 -6.39 -18.42 5.23
C GLN A 214 -7.59 -17.49 5.02
N ASP A 215 -8.79 -17.96 5.35
CA ASP A 215 -9.95 -17.08 5.35
C ASP A 215 -9.81 -16.04 6.47
N PRO A 216 -10.12 -14.75 6.22
CA PRO A 216 -10.01 -13.72 7.23
C PRO A 216 -10.98 -14.00 8.39
N SER A 217 -10.49 -13.90 9.62
CA SER A 217 -11.27 -14.13 10.85
C SER A 217 -12.27 -13.02 11.17
N SER A 218 -12.18 -11.88 10.47
CA SER A 218 -13.07 -10.73 10.55
C SER A 218 -13.12 -10.05 9.17
N PRO A 219 -14.17 -9.29 8.84
CA PRO A 219 -14.29 -8.61 7.55
C PRO A 219 -13.02 -7.83 7.18
N LEU A 220 -12.45 -8.15 6.01
CA LEU A 220 -11.32 -7.47 5.38
C LEU A 220 -11.82 -6.84 4.09
N LEU A 221 -11.67 -5.52 3.92
CA LEU A 221 -12.09 -4.81 2.72
C LEU A 221 -10.97 -4.77 1.68
N SER A 222 -11.28 -5.12 0.43
CA SER A 222 -10.34 -5.05 -0.68
C SER A 222 -10.33 -3.67 -1.34
N ASN A 223 -9.14 -3.19 -1.71
CA ASN A 223 -8.97 -1.97 -2.51
C ASN A 223 -9.31 -2.21 -3.99
N PHE A 224 -9.35 -3.47 -4.44
CA PHE A 224 -9.58 -3.83 -5.84
C PHE A 224 -11.02 -3.50 -6.28
N ASP A 225 -12.02 -3.90 -5.49
CA ASP A 225 -13.44 -3.72 -5.82
C ASP A 225 -14.27 -3.04 -4.71
N GLY A 226 -13.62 -2.69 -3.58
CA GLY A 226 -14.28 -2.08 -2.42
C GLY A 226 -15.17 -3.04 -1.63
N GLN A 227 -15.17 -4.34 -1.95
CA GLN A 227 -15.99 -5.34 -1.28
C GLN A 227 -15.22 -6.07 -0.18
N PRO A 228 -15.92 -6.71 0.77
CA PRO A 228 -15.29 -7.66 1.67
C PRO A 228 -14.68 -8.84 0.91
N VAL A 229 -13.45 -9.18 1.26
CA VAL A 229 -12.76 -10.39 0.83
C VAL A 229 -13.55 -11.62 1.24
N THR A 230 -13.72 -12.57 0.33
CA THR A 230 -14.55 -13.76 0.52
C THR A 230 -13.78 -15.00 0.94
N SER A 231 -12.47 -15.06 0.70
CA SER A 231 -11.58 -16.14 1.12
C SER A 231 -10.12 -15.68 1.11
N GLY A 232 -9.23 -16.48 1.71
CA GLY A 232 -7.79 -16.23 1.63
C GLY A 232 -7.25 -16.22 0.20
N ALA A 233 -7.74 -17.12 -0.66
CA ALA A 233 -7.35 -17.15 -2.07
C ALA A 233 -7.82 -15.89 -2.82
N ALA A 234 -9.07 -15.47 -2.58
CA ALA A 234 -9.60 -14.24 -3.15
C ALA A 234 -8.83 -13.00 -2.66
N ASN A 235 -8.31 -13.03 -1.42
CA ASN A 235 -7.43 -11.96 -0.93
C ASN A 235 -6.16 -11.86 -1.78
N LEU A 236 -5.43 -12.97 -1.98
CA LEU A 236 -4.22 -12.97 -2.81
C LEU A 236 -4.50 -12.52 -4.23
N GLU A 237 -5.55 -13.04 -4.87
CA GLU A 237 -5.96 -12.61 -6.21
C GLU A 237 -6.21 -11.10 -6.25
N SER A 238 -6.97 -10.57 -5.29
CA SER A 238 -7.24 -9.13 -5.21
C SER A 238 -5.98 -8.31 -4.96
N LEU A 239 -5.05 -8.77 -4.11
CA LEU A 239 -3.78 -8.07 -3.83
C LEU A 239 -2.85 -8.03 -5.05
N VAL A 240 -2.86 -9.07 -5.88
CA VAL A 240 -2.13 -9.11 -7.16
C VAL A 240 -2.71 -8.07 -8.13
N GLU A 241 -4.02 -8.11 -8.35
CA GLU A 241 -4.68 -7.20 -9.30
C GLU A 241 -4.68 -5.75 -8.79
N GLN A 242 -4.64 -5.52 -7.48
CA GLN A 242 -4.61 -4.21 -6.82
C GLN A 242 -3.51 -3.28 -7.34
N VAL A 243 -2.39 -3.79 -7.85
CA VAL A 243 -1.26 -2.95 -8.27
C VAL A 243 -1.53 -2.17 -9.56
N CYS A 244 -2.54 -2.57 -10.35
CA CYS A 244 -2.92 -1.99 -11.64
C CYS A 244 -4.29 -1.30 -11.56
#